data_AF-A0A383D2B4-F1
#
_entry.id   AF-A0A383D2B4-F1
#
_cell.length_a   1.000
_cell.length_b   1.000
_cell.length_c   1.000
_cell.angle_alpha   90.00
_cell.angle_beta   90.00
_cell.angle_gamma   90.00
#
_symmetry.space_group_name_H-M   'P 1'
#
loop_
_entity.id
_entity.type
_entity.pdbx_description
1 polymer ?
#
loop_
_entity_poly.entity_id
_entity_poly.type
_entity_poly.pdbx_seq_one_letter_code
_entity_poly.pdbx_strand_id
1 'polypeptide(L)'
;MSETLNLDLNYYEHPRGTGIRETDCRRSTLRWQLPVKQVALVCVDVWSEHYIQTHVDRTTKITLERIVPVQEAFRQLGALVVHGPSPDCARKYPEWLEEEVDEPQRPEGDWPPADFRGKEGEYTCFARPHRERTEEFDRIIR
;
A
#
# COMPACT_ATOMS: atom_id res chain seq x y z
N MET A 1 8.31 -0.71 -25.67
CA MET A 1 8.52 -1.79 -24.68
C MET A 1 7.91 -1.32 -23.36
N SER A 2 7.08 -2.13 -22.69
CA SER A 2 6.51 -1.74 -21.40
C SER A 2 7.56 -1.93 -20.30
N GLU A 3 7.94 -0.84 -19.63
CA GLU A 3 8.81 -0.91 -18.46
C GLU A 3 8.13 -1.69 -17.33
N THR A 4 8.91 -2.47 -16.59
CA THR A 4 8.44 -3.34 -15.50
C THR A 4 9.19 -3.01 -14.22
N LEU A 5 8.45 -2.74 -13.15
CA LEU A 5 8.95 -2.55 -11.79
C LEU A 5 9.16 -3.89 -11.11
N ASN A 6 10.35 -4.11 -10.58
CA ASN A 6 10.65 -5.25 -9.71
C ASN A 6 10.64 -4.76 -8.27
N LEU A 7 9.69 -5.23 -7.46
CA LEU A 7 9.50 -4.78 -6.08
C LEU A 7 9.58 -5.94 -5.11
N ASP A 8 10.39 -5.77 -4.07
CA ASP A 8 10.43 -6.65 -2.91
C ASP A 8 9.51 -6.09 -1.81
N LEU A 9 8.38 -6.75 -1.60
CA LEU A 9 7.36 -6.34 -0.66
C LEU A 9 7.51 -7.07 0.66
N ASN A 10 7.79 -6.31 1.71
CA ASN A 10 7.80 -6.84 3.07
C ASN A 10 6.37 -7.00 3.58
N TYR A 11 6.08 -8.15 4.17
CA TYR A 11 4.82 -8.40 4.86
C TYR A 11 5.06 -9.17 6.16
N TYR A 12 4.10 -9.05 7.08
CA TYR A 12 4.06 -9.89 8.27
C TYR A 12 3.36 -11.21 7.93
N GLU A 13 4.10 -12.28 8.10
CA GLU A 13 3.60 -13.63 8.06
C GLU A 13 3.01 -13.99 9.41
N HIS A 14 1.71 -14.26 9.41
CA HIS A 14 0.96 -14.69 10.59
C HIS A 14 0.57 -16.16 10.42
N PRO A 15 1.04 -17.05 11.31
CA PRO A 15 0.54 -18.41 11.37
C PRO A 15 -0.98 -18.44 11.54
N ARG A 16 -1.66 -19.38 10.88
CA ARG A 16 -3.12 -19.53 10.91
C ARG A 16 -3.53 -20.67 11.85
N GLY A 17 -3.13 -20.55 13.13
CA GLY A 17 -3.34 -21.53 14.18
C GLY A 17 -3.74 -20.92 15.53
N THR A 18 -3.89 -21.76 16.55
CA THR A 18 -4.08 -21.35 17.96
C THR A 18 -2.78 -21.50 18.74
N GLY A 19 -2.69 -20.84 19.91
CA GLY A 19 -1.47 -20.87 20.73
C GLY A 19 -0.25 -20.17 20.11
N ILE A 20 -0.47 -19.33 19.10
CA ILE A 20 0.59 -18.60 18.39
C ILE A 20 1.25 -17.60 19.32
N ARG A 21 2.59 -17.61 19.38
CA ARG A 21 3.39 -16.60 20.07
C ARG A 21 3.84 -15.55 19.07
N GLU A 22 4.18 -14.37 19.57
CA GLU A 22 4.70 -13.29 18.73
C GLU A 22 5.95 -13.70 17.95
N THR A 23 6.80 -14.57 18.52
CA THR A 23 8.00 -15.11 17.87
C THR A 23 7.69 -16.04 16.70
N ASP A 24 6.46 -16.53 16.60
CA ASP A 24 5.99 -17.33 15.48
C ASP A 24 5.50 -16.44 14.32
N CYS A 25 5.22 -15.15 14.58
CA CYS A 25 4.97 -14.14 13.54
C CYS A 25 6.30 -13.63 12.98
N ARG A 26 6.47 -13.70 11.65
CA ARG A 26 7.76 -13.40 11.00
C ARG A 26 7.59 -12.32 9.96
N ARG A 27 8.66 -11.56 9.72
CA ARG A 27 8.72 -10.71 8.52
C ARG A 27 9.17 -11.58 7.34
N SER A 28 8.44 -11.52 6.25
CA SER A 28 8.76 -12.20 4.99
C SER A 28 8.67 -11.22 3.83
N THR A 29 9.16 -11.65 2.66
CA THR A 29 9.19 -10.83 1.45
C THR A 29 8.46 -11.55 0.31
N LEU A 30 7.72 -10.79 -0.51
CA LEU A 30 7.21 -11.22 -1.81
C LEU A 30 7.98 -10.46 -2.89
N ARG A 31 8.18 -11.07 -4.05
CA ARG A 31 8.77 -10.39 -5.20
C ARG A 31 7.72 -10.21 -6.28
N TRP A 32 7.39 -8.96 -6.59
CA TRP A 32 6.41 -8.61 -7.60
C TRP A 32 7.09 -8.02 -8.83
N GLN A 33 6.52 -8.34 -9.99
CA GLN A 33 6.83 -7.72 -11.27
C GLN A 33 5.58 -6.99 -11.74
N LEU A 34 5.65 -5.66 -11.82
CA LEU A 34 4.49 -4.83 -12.13
C LEU A 34 4.74 -4.00 -13.38
N PRO A 35 3.89 -4.07 -14.41
CA PRO A 35 3.97 -3.15 -15.54
C PRO A 35 3.76 -1.72 -15.07
N VAL A 36 4.69 -0.81 -15.40
CA VAL A 36 4.65 0.59 -14.93
C VAL A 36 3.29 1.27 -15.23
N LYS A 37 2.70 0.99 -16.39
CA LYS A 37 1.39 1.53 -16.81
C LYS A 37 0.20 1.08 -15.96
N GLN A 38 0.38 0.05 -15.13
CA GLN A 38 -0.66 -0.51 -14.27
C GLN A 38 -0.41 -0.18 -12.78
N VAL A 39 0.52 0.72 -12.48
CA VAL A 39 0.90 1.08 -11.10
C VAL A 39 0.79 2.57 -10.89
N ALA A 40 0.30 2.94 -9.71
CA ALA A 40 0.43 4.27 -9.15
C ALA A 40 1.15 4.20 -7.79
N LEU A 41 1.97 5.20 -7.49
CA LEU A 41 2.48 5.46 -6.14
C LEU A 41 1.53 6.40 -5.42
N VAL A 42 0.89 5.92 -4.36
CA VAL A 42 0.01 6.74 -3.52
C VAL A 42 0.73 7.12 -2.23
N CYS A 43 0.99 8.41 -2.05
CA CYS A 43 1.63 8.98 -0.88
C CYS A 43 0.55 9.46 0.10
N VAL A 44 0.15 8.59 1.02
CA VAL A 44 -0.84 8.88 2.07
C VAL A 44 -0.13 9.48 3.27
N ASP A 45 -0.63 10.61 3.78
CA ASP A 45 -0.19 11.17 5.06
C ASP A 45 1.34 11.34 5.16
N VAL A 46 1.95 11.89 4.11
CA VAL A 46 3.38 12.26 4.12
C VAL A 46 3.52 13.64 4.75
N TRP A 47 3.73 13.68 6.06
CA TRP A 47 3.79 14.92 6.84
C TRP A 47 5.15 15.59 6.77
N SER A 48 5.16 16.90 6.53
CA SER A 48 6.33 17.77 6.67
C SER A 48 6.37 18.53 8.02
N GLU A 49 5.26 18.53 8.77
CA GLU A 49 5.09 19.34 9.98
C GLU A 49 4.47 18.50 11.12
N HIS A 50 4.91 18.75 12.35
CA HIS A 50 4.33 18.20 13.58
C HIS A 50 4.70 19.09 14.76
N TYR A 51 3.84 19.20 15.78
CA TYR A 51 4.12 20.01 16.99
C TYR A 51 5.22 19.42 17.91
N ILE A 52 5.79 18.26 17.55
CA ILE A 52 6.83 17.56 18.31
C ILE A 52 8.11 17.59 17.47
N GLN A 53 9.15 18.28 17.94
CA GLN A 53 10.38 18.45 17.16
C GLN A 53 11.04 17.12 16.78
N THR A 54 11.15 16.17 17.71
CA THR A 54 11.74 14.85 17.42
C THR A 54 10.95 14.05 16.39
N HIS A 55 9.64 14.30 16.30
CA HIS A 55 8.83 13.73 15.23
C HIS A 55 9.22 14.35 13.89
N VAL A 56 9.27 15.68 13.81
CA VAL A 56 9.70 16.43 12.61
C VAL A 56 11.09 15.99 12.14
N ASP A 57 12.06 15.87 13.05
CA ASP A 57 13.43 15.47 12.70
C ASP A 57 13.44 14.07 12.07
N ARG A 58 12.70 13.13 12.69
CA ARG A 58 12.62 11.74 12.22
C ARG A 58 11.86 11.62 10.91
N THR A 59 10.71 12.28 10.77
CA THR A 59 9.93 12.24 9.54
C THR A 59 10.64 12.95 8.41
N THR A 60 11.30 14.10 8.65
CA THR A 60 12.10 14.80 7.64
C THR A 60 13.19 13.89 7.10
N LYS A 61 13.93 13.20 7.97
CA LYS A 61 14.94 12.24 7.56
C LYS A 61 14.35 11.13 6.69
N ILE A 62 13.26 10.50 7.12
CA ILE A 62 12.59 9.43 6.35
C ILE A 62 12.09 9.96 5.01
N THR A 63 11.46 11.14 4.98
CA THR A 63 10.92 11.75 3.77
C THR A 63 12.03 11.99 2.75
N LEU A 64 13.12 12.65 3.17
CA LEU A 64 14.23 12.99 2.27
C LEU A 64 15.05 11.77 1.85
N GLU A 65 15.33 10.84 2.76
CA GLU A 65 16.21 9.69 2.46
C GLU A 65 15.47 8.51 1.81
N ARG A 66 14.15 8.40 1.98
CA ARG A 66 13.38 7.20 1.57
C ARG A 66 12.20 7.52 0.67
N ILE A 67 11.40 8.53 0.97
CA ILE A 67 10.16 8.80 0.22
C ILE A 67 10.45 9.58 -1.07
N VAL A 68 11.20 10.68 -0.98
CA VAL A 68 11.57 11.50 -2.15
C VAL A 68 12.27 10.68 -3.24
N PRO A 69 13.27 9.82 -2.94
CA PRO A 69 13.89 8.99 -3.98
C PRO A 69 12.91 8.04 -4.68
N VAL A 70 11.93 7.50 -3.95
CA VAL A 70 10.91 6.62 -4.54
C VAL A 70 9.95 7.43 -5.43
N GLN A 71 9.52 8.62 -4.99
CA GLN A 71 8.69 9.49 -5.83
C GLN A 71 9.41 9.89 -7.12
N GLU A 72 10.69 10.26 -7.04
CA GLU A 72 11.51 10.60 -8.21
C GLU A 72 11.66 9.41 -9.16
N ALA A 73 11.93 8.22 -8.63
CA ALA A 73 12.02 7.01 -9.45
C ALA A 73 10.71 6.71 -10.19
N PHE A 74 9.56 6.83 -9.52
CA PHE A 74 8.25 6.63 -10.15
C PHE A 74 7.97 7.70 -11.22
N ARG A 75 8.31 8.97 -10.96
CA ARG A 75 8.17 10.05 -11.96
C ARG A 75 9.05 9.82 -13.19
N GLN A 76 10.30 9.37 -13.00
CA GLN A 76 11.22 9.08 -14.11
C GLN A 76 10.73 7.93 -15.01
N LEU A 77 10.04 6.95 -14.43
CA LEU A 77 9.41 5.84 -15.17
C LEU A 77 8.08 6.24 -15.84
N GLY A 78 7.58 7.46 -15.60
CA GLY A 78 6.28 7.89 -16.08
C GLY A 78 5.11 7.21 -15.37
N ALA A 79 5.32 6.67 -14.16
CA ALA A 79 4.26 6.14 -13.32
C ALA A 79 3.45 7.28 -12.69
N LEU A 80 2.17 7.02 -12.40
CA LEU A 80 1.31 7.98 -11.71
C LEU A 80 1.76 8.13 -10.24
N VAL A 81 1.98 9.36 -9.78
CA VAL A 81 2.23 9.67 -8.37
C VAL A 81 1.05 10.49 -7.85
N VAL A 82 0.32 9.91 -6.89
CA VAL A 82 -0.84 10.52 -6.24
C VAL A 82 -0.45 10.94 -4.83
N HIS A 83 -0.78 12.18 -4.47
CA HIS A 83 -0.62 12.67 -3.09
C HIS A 83 -1.98 12.69 -2.41
N GLY A 84 -2.07 12.03 -1.25
CA GLY A 84 -3.27 11.99 -0.41
C GLY A 84 -3.00 12.65 0.95
N PRO A 85 -2.92 13.99 1.03
CA PRO A 85 -2.82 14.70 2.29
C PRO A 85 -4.14 14.67 3.07
N SER A 86 -4.08 14.88 4.39
CA SER A 86 -5.28 15.11 5.20
C SER A 86 -6.07 16.34 4.72
N PRO A 87 -7.40 16.41 4.92
CA PRO A 87 -8.20 17.53 4.42
C PRO A 87 -7.70 18.91 4.85
N ASP A 88 -7.25 19.04 6.10
CA ASP A 88 -6.73 20.31 6.63
C ASP A 88 -5.40 20.73 5.98
N CYS A 89 -4.60 19.76 5.56
CA CYS A 89 -3.37 20.00 4.81
C CYS A 89 -3.67 20.31 3.35
N ALA A 90 -4.59 19.55 2.74
CA ALA A 90 -4.95 19.66 1.34
C ALA A 90 -5.45 21.07 0.97
N ARG A 91 -6.31 21.67 1.81
CA ARG A 91 -6.82 23.05 1.63
C ARG A 91 -5.75 24.14 1.53
N LYS A 92 -4.50 23.87 1.89
CA LYS A 92 -3.38 24.82 1.77
C LYS A 92 -2.79 24.89 0.35
N TYR A 93 -3.16 23.97 -0.52
CA TYR A 93 -2.58 23.82 -1.86
C TYR A 93 -3.56 24.29 -2.94
N PRO A 94 -3.08 25.01 -3.97
CA PRO A 94 -3.95 25.51 -5.05
C PRO A 94 -4.57 24.40 -5.89
N GLU A 95 -4.03 23.19 -5.84
CA GLU A 95 -4.55 22.00 -6.52
C GLU A 95 -5.73 21.34 -5.77
N TRP A 96 -6.08 21.84 -4.58
CA TRP A 96 -7.27 21.37 -3.87
C TRP A 96 -8.52 21.79 -4.62
N LEU A 97 -9.21 20.79 -5.17
CA LEU A 97 -10.52 20.98 -5.77
C LEU A 97 -11.52 21.16 -4.61
N GLU A 98 -12.13 22.34 -4.52
CA GLU A 98 -13.21 22.64 -3.55
C GLU A 98 -14.50 21.86 -3.82
N GLU A 99 -14.54 21.04 -4.88
CA GLU A 99 -15.69 20.18 -5.16
C GLU A 99 -15.98 19.32 -3.93
N GLU A 100 -17.24 19.37 -3.48
CA GLU A 100 -17.77 18.37 -2.56
C GLU A 100 -17.44 17.02 -3.20
N VAL A 101 -16.47 16.32 -2.62
CA VAL A 101 -16.29 14.92 -2.94
C VAL A 101 -17.58 14.28 -2.47
N ASP A 102 -18.50 14.05 -3.41
CA ASP A 102 -19.70 13.24 -3.17
C ASP A 102 -19.27 12.03 -2.35
N GLU A 103 -20.12 11.59 -1.42
CA GLU A 103 -19.85 10.39 -0.61
C GLU A 103 -19.17 9.34 -1.47
N PRO A 104 -18.04 8.74 -1.01
CA PRO A 104 -17.16 7.95 -1.85
C PRO A 104 -17.98 6.97 -2.67
N GLN A 105 -18.13 7.29 -3.96
CA GLN A 105 -19.08 6.57 -4.77
C GLN A 105 -18.54 5.16 -4.92
N ARG A 106 -19.34 4.19 -4.49
CA ARG A 106 -19.00 2.80 -4.74
C ARG A 106 -18.91 2.66 -6.26
N PRO A 107 -17.75 2.25 -6.80
CA PRO A 107 -17.60 2.12 -8.24
C PRO A 107 -18.73 1.24 -8.77
N GLU A 108 -19.38 1.68 -9.85
CA GLU A 108 -20.46 0.93 -10.47
C GLU A 108 -19.92 -0.44 -10.91
N GLY A 109 -20.56 -1.51 -10.47
CA GLY A 109 -20.21 -2.89 -10.84
C GLY A 109 -19.28 -3.62 -9.88
N ASP A 110 -18.61 -4.66 -10.38
CA ASP A 110 -17.80 -5.59 -9.59
C ASP A 110 -16.33 -5.15 -9.49
N TRP A 111 -16.08 -3.90 -9.10
CA TRP A 111 -14.71 -3.42 -8.88
C TRP A 111 -14.31 -3.44 -7.39
N PRO A 112 -13.12 -3.96 -7.04
CA PRO A 112 -12.15 -4.63 -7.94
C PRO A 112 -12.68 -5.99 -8.43
N PRO A 113 -12.30 -6.48 -9.63
CA PRO A 113 -12.81 -7.72 -10.20
C PRO A 113 -12.67 -8.92 -9.26
N ALA A 114 -13.61 -9.87 -9.29
CA ALA A 114 -13.59 -11.06 -8.46
C ALA A 114 -12.24 -11.81 -8.51
N ASP A 115 -11.70 -12.05 -9.69
CA ASP A 115 -10.41 -12.73 -9.88
C ASP A 115 -9.25 -11.94 -9.26
N PHE A 116 -9.30 -10.60 -9.30
CA PHE A 116 -8.29 -9.76 -8.65
C PHE A 116 -8.38 -9.86 -7.12
N ARG A 117 -9.59 -9.94 -6.56
CA ARG A 117 -9.80 -10.13 -5.11
C ARG A 117 -9.36 -11.53 -4.68
N GLY A 118 -9.70 -12.55 -5.46
CA GLY A 118 -9.35 -13.95 -5.24
C GLY A 118 -7.88 -14.27 -5.50
N LYS A 119 -7.16 -13.39 -6.21
CA LYS A 119 -5.80 -13.65 -6.70
C LYS A 119 -5.76 -14.88 -7.60
N GLU A 120 -6.69 -14.94 -8.53
CA GLU A 120 -6.88 -16.04 -9.48
C GLU A 120 -6.41 -15.62 -10.88
N GLY A 121 -6.23 -16.60 -11.78
CA GLY A 121 -5.80 -16.36 -13.16
C GLY A 121 -4.48 -15.57 -13.23
N GLU A 122 -4.50 -14.44 -13.93
CA GLU A 122 -3.32 -13.56 -14.09
C GLU A 122 -2.87 -12.90 -12.76
N TYR A 123 -3.73 -12.86 -11.75
CA TYR A 123 -3.45 -12.21 -10.45
C TYR A 123 -2.81 -13.14 -9.41
N THR A 124 -2.60 -14.42 -9.75
CA THR A 124 -2.01 -15.43 -8.85
C THR A 124 -0.63 -15.02 -8.35
N CYS A 125 0.13 -14.26 -9.16
CA CYS A 125 1.45 -13.73 -8.79
C CYS A 125 1.40 -12.73 -7.61
N PHE A 126 0.24 -12.17 -7.31
CA PHE A 126 0.02 -11.26 -6.18
C PHE A 126 -0.43 -11.98 -4.90
N ALA A 127 -0.70 -13.29 -4.97
CA ALA A 127 -1.09 -14.07 -3.80
C ALA A 127 0.09 -14.25 -2.84
N ARG A 128 -0.21 -14.26 -1.54
CA ARG A 128 0.74 -14.75 -0.54
C ARG A 128 0.82 -16.28 -0.64
N PRO A 129 1.97 -16.89 -0.27
CA PRO A 129 2.07 -18.35 -0.17
C PRO A 129 0.94 -18.93 0.68
N HIS A 130 0.34 -20.02 0.19
CA HIS A 130 -0.70 -20.72 0.94
C HIS A 130 -0.15 -21.25 2.25
N ARG A 131 -0.96 -21.11 3.32
CA ARG A 131 -0.68 -21.69 4.63
C ARG A 131 -1.92 -22.42 5.11
N GLU A 132 -1.71 -23.65 5.57
CA GLU A 132 -2.76 -24.46 6.15
C GLU A 132 -3.35 -23.75 7.37
N ARG A 133 -4.68 -23.86 7.50
CA ARG A 133 -5.44 -23.31 8.62
C ARG A 133 -5.84 -24.47 9.53
N THR A 134 -5.70 -24.27 10.83
CA THR A 134 -6.23 -25.25 11.80
C THR A 134 -7.76 -25.07 11.95
N GLU A 135 -8.49 -26.16 12.15
CA GLU A 135 -9.94 -26.11 12.43
C GLU A 135 -10.27 -25.26 13.65
N GLU A 136 -9.39 -25.26 14.64
CA GLU A 136 -9.55 -24.46 15.86
C GLU A 136 -9.45 -22.95 15.58
N PHE A 137 -8.50 -22.54 14.75
CA PHE A 137 -8.37 -21.16 14.28
C PHE A 137 -9.63 -20.71 13.54
N ASP A 138 -10.20 -21.59 12.71
CA ASP A 138 -11.40 -21.32 11.93
C ASP A 138 -12.63 -21.10 12.82
N ARG A 139 -12.75 -21.88 13.89
CA ARG A 139 -13.81 -21.72 14.89
C ARG A 139 -13.73 -20.39 15.66
N ILE A 140 -12.54 -19.81 15.81
CA ILE A 140 -12.34 -18.59 16.62
C ILE A 140 -12.56 -17.31 15.79
N ILE A 141 -12.20 -17.32 14.51
CA ILE A 141 -12.19 -16.12 13.65
C ILE A 141 -13.50 -15.95 12.85
N ARG A 142 -14.33 -16.98 12.75
CA ARG A 142 -15.67 -16.93 12.14
C ARG A 142 -16.72 -16.61 13.20
#